data_AF-A0A8H3ZWI0-F1
#
_entry.id   AF-A0A8H3ZWI0-F1
#
_cell.length_a   1.000
_cell.length_b   1.000
_cell.length_c   1.000
_cell.angle_alpha   90.00
_cell.angle_beta   90.00
_cell.angle_gamma   90.00
#
_symmetry.space_group_name_H-M   'P 1'
#
loop_
_entity.id
_entity.type
_entity.pdbx_description
1 polymer ?
#
loop_
_entity_poly.entity_id
_entity_poly.type
_entity_poly.pdbx_seq_one_letter_code
_entity_poly.pdbx_strand_id
1 'polypeptide(L)'
;MAEPRIPGSNFGTMGTREEDWPDVDGDLDTEEGVEAMRRADAALHATIERSIQQRNAQSAHGETIPRALYIKAQNQQNQLTDEERQLLLSRGDVVGRALAHPDSLTTDGMHQALLWPPPDVVRANIQRATDGQLNTAIELYAKGKDALDRGQFNPMMNDEEAALLARRFHAVDDANFSEVGMSQALGQPGAAQAAELLSSMLGLDFAVFRAALVRQMGQMYPMRQIAPTFPAPGLVQSFPMTGPGAFAPQGQLRQRHGPAEIISAMTALHEQHRLGNITDEEVAARNNDYVAALRSSSQVPSLFSPNGFQSPWPAVTPPSNADRFGSGPWPPTARPQNPITIYANEAGVSGYGVEPGWSALSEDQKTAYRARSETLRREAWAQQETTLAEGPSPFAFPGPGPRQQPVRNLTGLSSRGERLPGVLARPGIITGLSVFRDEQETEWQEVLRRWEALPEEHRQAYEATAATANAAARAAFREGRTF
;
A
#
# COMPACT_ATOMS: atom_id res chain seq x y z
N MET A 1 -11.03 -40.24 -62.66
CA MET A 1 -10.86 -38.78 -62.52
C MET A 1 -11.48 -38.40 -61.20
N ALA A 2 -10.65 -38.03 -60.24
CA ALA A 2 -11.02 -37.83 -58.85
C ALA A 2 -11.24 -36.35 -58.56
N GLU A 3 -12.38 -36.00 -57.97
CA GLU A 3 -12.65 -34.68 -57.39
C GLU A 3 -11.93 -34.53 -56.04
N PRO A 4 -11.45 -33.32 -55.68
CA PRO A 4 -10.78 -33.09 -54.42
C PRO A 4 -11.81 -32.86 -53.29
N ARG A 5 -11.77 -33.72 -52.27
CA ARG A 5 -12.48 -33.51 -51.00
C ARG A 5 -11.73 -32.48 -50.16
N ILE A 6 -12.41 -31.38 -49.84
CA ILE A 6 -11.99 -30.41 -48.82
C ILE A 6 -12.14 -31.08 -47.44
N PRO A 7 -11.09 -31.15 -46.60
CA PRO A 7 -11.25 -31.60 -45.22
C PRO A 7 -11.92 -30.50 -44.41
N GLY A 8 -13.18 -30.74 -44.04
CA GLY A 8 -13.91 -29.94 -43.06
C GLY A 8 -13.18 -29.95 -41.72
N SER A 9 -12.96 -28.76 -41.19
CA SER A 9 -12.45 -28.49 -39.85
C SER A 9 -13.47 -28.99 -38.81
N ASN A 10 -13.29 -30.22 -38.35
CA ASN A 10 -14.00 -30.79 -37.21
C ASN A 10 -13.36 -30.29 -35.91
N PHE A 11 -13.63 -29.04 -35.53
CA PHE A 11 -13.51 -28.62 -34.12
C PHE A 11 -14.87 -28.86 -33.43
N GLY A 12 -15.23 -30.13 -33.31
CA GLY A 12 -16.36 -30.57 -32.50
C GLY A 12 -15.90 -30.83 -31.07
N THR A 13 -16.43 -30.04 -30.13
CA THR A 13 -16.69 -30.45 -28.73
C THR A 13 -15.61 -31.32 -28.06
N MET A 14 -14.42 -30.76 -27.84
CA MET A 14 -13.50 -31.29 -26.84
C MET A 14 -13.68 -30.53 -25.52
N GLY A 15 -13.80 -31.24 -24.39
CA GLY A 15 -13.70 -30.66 -23.05
C GLY A 15 -15.04 -30.45 -22.33
N THR A 16 -15.90 -31.46 -22.29
CA THR A 16 -17.18 -31.40 -21.54
C THR A 16 -17.35 -32.47 -20.46
N ARG A 17 -16.41 -33.39 -20.28
CA ARG A 17 -16.48 -34.43 -19.25
C ARG A 17 -15.16 -34.54 -18.48
N GLU A 18 -15.23 -34.92 -17.20
CA GLU A 18 -14.05 -35.16 -16.34
C GLU A 18 -13.11 -36.26 -16.91
N GLU A 19 -13.60 -37.02 -17.89
CA GLU A 19 -12.89 -38.02 -18.69
C GLU A 19 -12.03 -37.41 -19.84
N ASP A 20 -12.09 -36.08 -20.08
CA ASP A 20 -11.30 -35.39 -21.13
C ASP A 20 -9.94 -34.84 -20.62
N TRP A 21 -9.61 -35.04 -19.34
CA TRP A 21 -8.29 -34.69 -18.84
C TRP A 21 -7.28 -35.71 -19.38
N PRO A 22 -6.27 -35.29 -20.18
CA PRO A 22 -5.28 -36.23 -20.67
C PRO A 22 -4.50 -36.83 -19.49
N ASP A 23 -4.30 -38.15 -19.48
CA ASP A 23 -3.43 -38.82 -18.52
C ASP A 23 -2.02 -38.19 -18.60
N VAL A 24 -1.62 -37.53 -17.52
CA VAL A 24 -0.36 -36.76 -17.42
C VAL A 24 0.85 -37.69 -17.19
N ASP A 25 0.64 -39.00 -17.14
CA ASP A 25 1.68 -40.00 -16.89
C ASP A 25 2.51 -40.36 -18.16
N GLY A 26 2.28 -39.66 -19.27
CA GLY A 26 3.06 -39.82 -20.50
C GLY A 26 4.44 -39.16 -20.43
N ASP A 27 5.45 -39.81 -21.01
CA ASP A 27 6.83 -39.31 -21.08
C ASP A 27 6.89 -37.92 -21.77
N LEU A 28 7.19 -36.89 -20.98
CA LEU A 28 7.17 -35.47 -21.36
C LEU A 28 8.21 -35.11 -22.43
N ASP A 29 9.22 -35.96 -22.62
CA ASP A 29 10.26 -35.79 -23.63
C ASP A 29 9.83 -36.27 -25.02
N THR A 30 8.62 -36.83 -25.14
CA THR A 30 8.04 -37.24 -26.43
C THR A 30 7.20 -36.12 -27.03
N GLU A 31 7.13 -36.09 -28.37
CA GLU A 31 6.26 -35.17 -29.10
C GLU A 31 4.78 -35.32 -28.68
N GLU A 32 4.39 -36.54 -28.29
CA GLU A 32 3.06 -36.85 -27.76
C GLU A 32 2.82 -36.25 -26.36
N GLY A 33 3.84 -36.26 -25.49
CA GLY A 33 3.81 -35.61 -24.17
C GLY A 33 3.74 -34.08 -24.25
N VAL A 34 4.50 -33.46 -25.15
CA VAL A 34 4.44 -32.00 -25.40
C VAL A 34 3.06 -31.58 -25.88
N GLU A 35 2.45 -32.36 -26.77
CA GLU A 35 1.12 -32.06 -27.29
C GLU A 35 0.01 -32.36 -26.27
N ALA A 36 0.20 -33.35 -25.39
CA ALA A 36 -0.69 -33.59 -24.25
C ALA A 36 -0.66 -32.41 -23.25
N MET A 37 0.52 -31.84 -22.99
CA MET A 37 0.67 -30.67 -22.13
C MET A 37 0.02 -29.42 -22.74
N ARG A 38 0.12 -29.20 -24.06
CA ARG A 38 -0.62 -28.12 -24.73
C ARG A 38 -2.14 -28.30 -24.62
N ARG A 39 -2.64 -29.53 -24.75
CA ARG A 39 -4.07 -29.83 -24.57
C ARG A 39 -4.52 -29.60 -23.14
N ALA A 40 -3.72 -29.97 -22.15
CA ALA A 40 -4.00 -29.71 -20.74
C ALA A 40 -4.02 -28.21 -20.41
N ASP A 41 -3.06 -27.44 -20.92
CA ASP A 41 -3.00 -25.99 -20.74
C ASP A 41 -4.20 -25.29 -21.40
N ALA A 42 -4.55 -25.69 -22.62
CA ALA A 42 -5.75 -25.20 -23.30
C ALA A 42 -7.05 -25.54 -22.54
N ALA A 43 -7.14 -26.76 -21.97
CA ALA A 43 -8.29 -27.17 -21.15
C ALA A 43 -8.38 -26.38 -19.83
N LEU A 44 -7.24 -26.09 -19.20
CA LEU A 44 -7.17 -25.24 -18.01
C LEU A 44 -7.62 -23.81 -18.32
N HIS A 45 -7.09 -23.22 -19.39
CA HIS A 45 -7.48 -21.89 -19.85
C HIS A 45 -8.98 -21.82 -20.17
N ALA A 46 -9.51 -22.82 -20.89
CA ALA A 46 -10.94 -22.91 -21.17
C ALA A 46 -11.79 -23.04 -19.89
N THR A 47 -11.29 -23.76 -18.88
CA THR A 47 -11.97 -23.90 -17.58
C THR A 47 -11.96 -22.60 -16.78
N ILE A 48 -10.85 -21.87 -16.78
CA ILE A 48 -10.74 -20.54 -16.14
C ILE A 48 -11.68 -19.55 -16.83
N GLU A 49 -11.66 -19.49 -18.16
CA GLU A 49 -12.57 -18.64 -18.93
C GLU A 49 -14.03 -19.00 -18.69
N ARG A 50 -14.37 -20.30 -18.62
CA ARG A 50 -15.71 -20.77 -18.29
C ARG A 50 -16.10 -20.40 -16.86
N SER A 51 -15.21 -20.45 -15.88
CA SER A 51 -15.46 -19.98 -14.51
C SER A 51 -15.71 -18.47 -14.47
N ILE A 52 -14.93 -17.68 -15.22
CA ILE A 52 -15.14 -16.23 -15.35
C ILE A 52 -16.49 -15.96 -16.02
N GLN A 53 -16.79 -16.65 -17.12
CA GLN A 53 -18.07 -16.53 -17.82
C GLN A 53 -19.24 -17.01 -16.96
N GLN A 54 -19.10 -18.09 -16.18
CA GLN A 54 -20.12 -18.58 -15.25
C GLN A 54 -20.34 -17.61 -14.10
N ARG A 55 -19.30 -16.97 -13.54
CA ARG A 55 -19.49 -15.89 -12.54
C ARG A 55 -20.20 -14.68 -13.16
N ASN A 56 -19.83 -14.35 -14.39
CA ASN A 56 -20.46 -13.25 -15.13
C ASN A 56 -21.92 -13.59 -15.55
N ALA A 57 -22.22 -14.86 -15.84
CA ALA A 57 -23.55 -15.35 -16.22
C ALA A 57 -24.44 -15.66 -15.00
N GLN A 58 -23.87 -16.10 -13.87
CA GLN A 58 -24.56 -16.19 -12.58
C GLN A 58 -24.99 -14.81 -12.08
N SER A 59 -24.27 -13.75 -12.46
CA SER A 59 -24.69 -12.36 -12.24
C SER A 59 -25.93 -11.95 -13.06
N ALA A 60 -26.35 -12.75 -14.04
CA ALA A 60 -27.53 -12.46 -14.86
C ALA A 60 -28.85 -12.95 -14.25
N HIS A 61 -28.84 -13.68 -13.13
CA HIS A 61 -30.05 -14.26 -12.51
C HIS A 61 -30.30 -13.84 -11.05
N GLY A 62 -29.62 -12.77 -10.60
CA GLY A 62 -29.99 -12.01 -9.41
C GLY A 62 -29.52 -10.58 -9.61
N GLU A 63 -30.43 -9.60 -9.49
CA GLU A 63 -30.25 -8.17 -9.72
C GLU A 63 -29.03 -7.59 -8.99
N THR A 64 -27.84 -7.83 -9.53
CA THR A 64 -26.60 -7.33 -8.95
C THR A 64 -26.41 -5.93 -9.49
N ILE A 65 -26.61 -4.94 -8.62
CA ILE A 65 -26.45 -3.53 -8.94
C ILE A 65 -25.07 -3.31 -9.59
N PRO A 66 -25.01 -2.80 -10.84
CA PRO A 66 -23.74 -2.65 -11.55
C PRO A 66 -22.79 -1.72 -10.81
N ARG A 67 -21.50 -2.07 -10.75
CA ARG A 67 -20.47 -1.24 -10.10
C ARG A 67 -20.43 0.20 -10.64
N ALA A 68 -20.67 0.36 -11.94
CA ALA A 68 -20.74 1.67 -12.59
C ALA A 68 -21.83 2.57 -11.98
N LEU A 69 -22.94 1.98 -11.52
CA LEU A 69 -24.03 2.73 -10.90
C LEU A 69 -23.62 3.25 -9.50
N TYR A 70 -22.87 2.49 -8.71
CA TYR A 70 -22.33 3.00 -7.44
C TYR A 70 -21.38 4.19 -7.66
N ILE A 71 -20.51 4.11 -8.68
CA ILE A 71 -19.59 5.20 -9.03
C ILE A 71 -20.38 6.43 -9.54
N LYS A 72 -21.42 6.22 -10.35
CA LYS A 72 -22.30 7.30 -10.81
C LYS A 72 -23.01 7.96 -9.64
N ALA A 73 -23.57 7.18 -8.72
CA ALA A 73 -24.27 7.69 -7.54
C ALA A 73 -23.38 8.55 -6.64
N GLN A 74 -22.10 8.17 -6.49
CA GLN A 74 -21.11 8.95 -5.77
C GLN A 74 -20.79 10.29 -6.44
N ASN A 75 -20.56 10.30 -7.75
CA ASN A 75 -19.99 11.46 -8.46
C ASN A 75 -21.05 12.38 -9.10
N GLN A 76 -22.23 11.85 -9.38
CA GLN A 76 -23.25 12.47 -10.25
C GLN A 76 -24.65 12.24 -9.69
N GLN A 77 -24.84 12.54 -8.41
CA GLN A 77 -26.09 12.26 -7.69
C GLN A 77 -27.32 12.92 -8.34
N ASN A 78 -27.15 14.09 -8.96
CA ASN A 78 -28.20 14.81 -9.69
C ASN A 78 -28.52 14.21 -11.08
N GLN A 79 -27.73 13.26 -11.59
CA GLN A 79 -27.92 12.61 -12.89
C GLN A 79 -28.46 11.17 -12.77
N LEU A 80 -28.77 10.71 -11.55
CA LEU A 80 -29.41 9.41 -11.37
C LEU A 80 -30.88 9.46 -11.80
N THR A 81 -31.30 8.51 -12.64
CA THR A 81 -32.70 8.32 -13.02
C THR A 81 -33.49 7.66 -11.89
N ASP A 82 -34.82 7.69 -11.95
CA ASP A 82 -35.67 7.06 -10.94
C ASP A 82 -35.47 5.54 -10.91
N GLU A 83 -35.27 4.89 -12.06
CA GLU A 83 -34.98 3.46 -12.14
C GLU A 83 -33.64 3.12 -11.50
N GLU A 84 -32.61 3.94 -11.72
CA GLU A 84 -31.30 3.79 -11.10
C GLU A 84 -31.38 3.95 -9.57
N ARG A 85 -32.19 4.90 -9.09
CA ARG A 85 -32.45 5.05 -7.65
C ARG A 85 -33.21 3.87 -7.08
N GLN A 86 -34.23 3.37 -7.76
CA GLN A 86 -34.96 2.16 -7.33
C GLN A 86 -34.05 0.93 -7.30
N LEU A 87 -33.14 0.80 -8.26
CA LEU A 87 -32.15 -0.26 -8.26
C LEU A 87 -31.15 -0.15 -7.11
N LEU A 88 -30.73 1.06 -6.72
CA LEU A 88 -29.92 1.28 -5.52
C LEU A 88 -30.71 0.95 -4.23
N LEU A 89 -31.99 1.29 -4.19
CA LEU A 89 -32.89 0.99 -3.07
C LEU A 89 -33.20 -0.50 -2.95
N SER A 90 -33.23 -1.27 -4.05
CA SER A 90 -33.51 -2.71 -4.01
C SER A 90 -32.47 -3.50 -3.21
N ARG A 91 -31.29 -2.91 -2.97
CA ARG A 91 -30.29 -3.41 -2.01
C ARG A 91 -30.84 -3.59 -0.59
N GLY A 92 -31.80 -2.78 -0.17
CA GLY A 92 -32.51 -2.91 1.11
C GLY A 92 -31.75 -2.44 2.35
N ASP A 93 -30.50 -1.99 2.24
CA ASP A 93 -29.68 -1.54 3.36
C ASP A 93 -29.45 -0.01 3.37
N VAL A 94 -28.70 0.47 4.37
CA VAL A 94 -28.39 1.89 4.52
C VAL A 94 -27.48 2.42 3.40
N VAL A 95 -26.63 1.55 2.83
CA VAL A 95 -25.72 1.90 1.73
C VAL A 95 -26.53 2.20 0.47
N GLY A 96 -27.50 1.36 0.13
CA GLY A 96 -28.42 1.59 -0.98
C GLY A 96 -29.20 2.90 -0.83
N ARG A 97 -29.73 3.17 0.38
CA ARG A 97 -30.42 4.44 0.68
C ARG A 97 -29.49 5.65 0.58
N ALA A 98 -28.27 5.55 1.10
CA ALA A 98 -27.28 6.62 1.04
C ALA A 98 -26.91 7.00 -0.41
N LEU A 99 -26.78 6.00 -1.28
CA LEU A 99 -26.46 6.21 -2.69
C LEU A 99 -27.67 6.65 -3.51
N ALA A 100 -28.88 6.24 -3.13
CA ALA A 100 -30.10 6.62 -3.84
C ALA A 100 -30.59 8.02 -3.46
N HIS A 101 -30.61 8.36 -2.17
CA HIS A 101 -31.17 9.60 -1.64
C HIS A 101 -30.42 10.02 -0.37
N PRO A 102 -29.20 10.56 -0.47
CA PRO A 102 -28.38 10.85 0.70
C PRO A 102 -29.04 11.86 1.66
N ASP A 103 -29.76 12.86 1.13
CA ASP A 103 -30.47 13.86 1.93
C ASP A 103 -31.66 13.30 2.74
N SER A 104 -32.12 12.08 2.41
CA SER A 104 -33.23 11.41 3.10
C SER A 104 -32.77 10.59 4.31
N LEU A 105 -31.47 10.44 4.53
CA LEU A 105 -30.92 9.67 5.64
C LEU A 105 -31.22 10.34 6.98
N THR A 106 -31.63 9.52 7.95
CA THR A 106 -31.62 9.93 9.36
C THR A 106 -30.19 10.05 9.86
N THR A 107 -29.99 10.76 10.98
CA THR A 107 -28.66 10.87 11.62
C THR A 107 -28.07 9.49 11.94
N ASP A 108 -28.88 8.56 12.45
CA ASP A 108 -28.43 7.18 12.71
C ASP A 108 -28.03 6.45 11.42
N GLY A 109 -28.80 6.63 10.34
CA GLY A 109 -28.48 6.05 9.03
C GLY A 109 -27.17 6.60 8.46
N MET A 110 -26.94 7.90 8.62
CA MET A 110 -25.69 8.54 8.22
C MET A 110 -24.50 7.98 9.00
N HIS A 111 -24.63 7.84 10.33
CA HIS A 111 -23.58 7.25 11.17
C HIS A 111 -23.30 5.79 10.78
N GLN A 112 -24.35 5.00 10.56
CA GLN A 112 -24.21 3.62 10.11
C GLN A 112 -23.48 3.52 8.76
N ALA A 113 -23.80 4.38 7.80
CA ALA A 113 -23.15 4.39 6.49
C ALA A 113 -21.69 4.87 6.54
N LEU A 114 -21.34 5.76 7.48
CA LEU A 114 -19.98 6.23 7.71
C LEU A 114 -19.14 5.28 8.58
N LEU A 115 -19.75 4.21 9.09
CA LEU A 115 -19.18 3.30 10.09
C LEU A 115 -18.76 4.04 11.36
N TRP A 116 -19.61 4.95 11.80
CA TRP A 116 -19.47 5.64 13.08
C TRP A 116 -20.35 4.96 14.14
N PRO A 117 -20.00 5.08 15.43
CA PRO A 117 -20.90 4.73 16.52
C PRO A 117 -22.22 5.53 16.44
N PRO A 118 -23.25 5.14 17.22
CA PRO A 118 -24.47 5.92 17.36
C PRO A 118 -24.20 7.41 17.72
N PRO A 119 -25.06 8.36 17.31
CA PRO A 119 -24.78 9.79 17.44
C PRO A 119 -24.53 10.29 18.87
N ASP A 120 -25.21 9.72 19.84
CA ASP A 120 -25.02 9.98 21.26
C ASP A 120 -23.65 9.49 21.75
N VAL A 121 -23.22 8.31 21.31
CA VAL A 121 -21.90 7.74 21.62
C VAL A 121 -20.79 8.59 20.98
N VAL A 122 -20.94 8.98 19.71
CA VAL A 122 -19.99 9.87 19.03
C VAL A 122 -19.87 11.20 19.78
N ARG A 123 -21.01 11.83 20.13
CA ARG A 123 -21.00 13.06 20.92
C ARG A 123 -20.27 12.90 22.25
N ALA A 124 -20.58 11.84 23.00
CA ALA A 124 -19.96 11.58 24.29
C ALA A 124 -18.44 11.35 24.16
N ASN A 125 -17.99 10.63 23.13
CA ASN A 125 -16.57 10.41 22.86
C ASN A 125 -15.85 11.70 22.46
N ILE A 126 -16.47 12.55 21.65
CA ILE A 126 -15.90 13.85 21.26
C ILE A 126 -15.81 14.79 22.46
N GLN A 127 -16.90 14.90 23.25
CA GLN A 127 -16.88 15.71 24.47
C GLN A 127 -15.80 15.24 25.44
N ARG A 128 -15.62 13.93 25.60
CA ARG A 128 -14.54 13.38 26.43
C ARG A 128 -13.16 13.77 25.89
N ALA A 129 -12.89 13.53 24.62
CA ALA A 129 -11.59 13.79 24.00
C ALA A 129 -11.23 15.28 23.89
N THR A 130 -12.22 16.17 23.96
CA THR A 130 -12.06 17.62 23.79
C THR A 130 -12.33 18.41 25.07
N ASP A 131 -12.43 17.74 26.22
CA ASP A 131 -12.82 18.35 27.51
C ASP A 131 -14.11 19.19 27.41
N GLY A 132 -15.05 18.76 26.58
CA GLY A 132 -16.34 19.41 26.32
C GLY A 132 -16.29 20.62 25.38
N GLN A 133 -15.13 20.92 24.78
CA GLN A 133 -15.00 22.06 23.87
C GLN A 133 -15.76 21.87 22.55
N LEU A 134 -15.83 20.64 22.04
CA LEU A 134 -16.54 20.30 20.81
C LEU A 134 -17.65 19.26 21.10
N ASN A 135 -18.69 19.27 20.27
CA ASN A 135 -19.87 18.42 20.46
C ASN A 135 -20.20 17.57 19.24
N THR A 136 -19.60 17.86 18.08
CA THR A 136 -19.96 17.20 16.81
C THR A 136 -18.73 16.73 16.03
N ALA A 137 -18.92 15.71 15.20
CA ALA A 137 -17.88 15.20 14.30
C ALA A 137 -17.39 16.29 13.33
N ILE A 138 -18.30 17.12 12.81
CA ILE A 138 -17.98 18.20 11.87
C ILE A 138 -17.06 19.23 12.51
N GLU A 139 -17.32 19.62 13.76
CA GLU A 139 -16.44 20.53 14.51
C GLU A 139 -15.04 19.95 14.70
N LEU A 140 -14.92 18.66 15.05
CA LEU A 140 -13.61 18.02 15.22
C LEU A 140 -12.85 17.93 13.89
N TYR A 141 -13.54 17.62 12.78
CA TYR A 141 -12.94 17.65 11.45
C TYR A 141 -12.53 19.06 11.04
N ALA A 142 -13.33 20.09 11.34
CA ALA A 142 -12.99 21.48 11.05
C ALA A 142 -11.75 21.93 11.83
N LYS A 143 -11.64 21.55 13.12
CA LYS A 143 -10.43 21.78 13.92
C LYS A 143 -9.22 21.07 13.30
N GLY A 144 -9.36 19.81 12.93
CA GLY A 144 -8.30 19.03 12.28
C GLY A 144 -7.86 19.64 10.94
N LYS A 145 -8.81 20.19 10.17
CA LYS A 145 -8.55 20.87 8.90
C LYS A 145 -7.79 22.19 9.10
N ASP A 146 -8.26 23.05 10.01
CA ASP A 146 -7.55 24.29 10.37
C ASP A 146 -6.12 23.99 10.86
N ALA A 147 -5.95 22.92 11.64
CA ALA A 147 -4.65 22.46 12.09
C ALA A 147 -3.75 21.97 10.93
N LEU A 148 -4.30 21.30 9.92
CA LEU A 148 -3.57 20.91 8.71
C LEU A 148 -3.19 22.11 7.85
N ASP A 149 -4.13 23.02 7.59
CA ASP A 149 -3.92 24.20 6.76
C ASP A 149 -2.81 25.11 7.34
N ARG A 150 -2.66 25.12 8.67
CA ARG A 150 -1.58 25.83 9.39
C ARG A 150 -0.27 25.04 9.49
N GLY A 151 -0.23 23.79 9.05
CA GLY A 151 0.92 22.90 9.25
C GLY A 151 1.18 22.55 10.72
N GLN A 152 0.16 22.67 11.57
CA GLN A 152 0.22 22.58 13.03
C GLN A 152 -0.68 21.47 13.58
N PHE A 153 -0.85 20.38 12.82
CA PHE A 153 -1.69 19.25 13.23
C PHE A 153 -1.30 18.66 14.60
N ASN A 154 0.00 18.43 14.82
CA ASN A 154 0.50 17.87 16.08
C ASN A 154 0.25 18.77 17.31
N PRO A 155 0.61 20.07 17.28
CA PRO A 155 0.40 20.94 18.44
C PRO A 155 -1.07 21.36 18.66
N MET A 156 -1.91 21.39 17.62
CA MET A 156 -3.31 21.85 17.74
C MET A 156 -4.30 20.73 18.03
N MET A 157 -3.98 19.48 17.64
CA MET A 157 -4.79 18.31 17.96
C MET A 157 -4.17 17.57 19.13
N ASN A 158 -4.92 17.29 20.18
CA ASN A 158 -4.43 16.43 21.25
C ASN A 158 -4.41 14.95 20.79
N ASP A 159 -3.79 14.07 21.58
CA ASP A 159 -3.63 12.65 21.21
C ASP A 159 -4.98 11.91 21.16
N GLU A 160 -5.91 12.22 22.05
CA GLU A 160 -7.24 11.60 22.08
C GLU A 160 -8.09 12.02 20.87
N GLU A 161 -8.07 13.30 20.51
CA GLU A 161 -8.73 13.86 19.33
C GLU A 161 -8.22 13.21 18.04
N ALA A 162 -6.90 13.09 17.90
CA ALA A 162 -6.28 12.43 16.76
C ALA A 162 -6.61 10.92 16.72
N ALA A 163 -6.54 10.23 17.86
CA ALA A 163 -6.92 8.82 17.95
C ALA A 163 -8.40 8.61 17.60
N LEU A 164 -9.28 9.51 18.05
CA LEU A 164 -10.71 9.45 17.78
C LEU A 164 -11.01 9.62 16.29
N LEU A 165 -10.37 10.58 15.62
CA LEU A 165 -10.50 10.74 14.16
C LEU A 165 -9.99 9.51 13.41
N ALA A 166 -8.82 8.98 13.78
CA ALA A 166 -8.22 7.81 13.13
C ALA A 166 -9.06 6.53 13.31
N ARG A 167 -9.78 6.42 14.43
CA ARG A 167 -10.69 5.31 14.75
C ARG A 167 -12.15 5.60 14.39
N ARG A 168 -12.43 6.58 13.52
CA ARG A 168 -13.80 6.92 13.08
C ARG A 168 -14.79 7.12 14.23
N PHE A 169 -14.35 7.83 15.27
CA PHE A 169 -15.10 8.16 16.49
C PHE A 169 -15.38 7.02 17.46
N HIS A 170 -14.81 5.83 17.22
CA HIS A 170 -14.79 4.78 18.23
C HIS A 170 -13.76 5.10 19.31
N ALA A 171 -14.15 4.88 20.58
CA ALA A 171 -13.24 5.03 21.70
C ALA A 171 -12.08 4.01 21.62
N VAL A 172 -11.00 4.29 22.35
CA VAL A 172 -9.81 3.41 22.36
C VAL A 172 -10.15 2.05 22.97
N ASP A 173 -11.01 2.04 23.97
CA ASP A 173 -11.51 0.89 24.71
C ASP A 173 -12.79 0.27 24.13
N ASP A 174 -13.26 0.73 22.97
CA ASP A 174 -14.45 0.18 22.32
C ASP A 174 -14.19 -1.26 21.84
N ALA A 175 -14.77 -2.23 22.54
CA ALA A 175 -14.66 -3.65 22.24
C ALA A 175 -15.30 -4.04 20.88
N ASN A 176 -16.22 -3.21 20.36
CA ASN A 176 -16.86 -3.45 19.08
C ASN A 176 -16.04 -2.91 17.89
N PHE A 177 -14.99 -2.13 18.17
CA PHE A 177 -14.12 -1.61 17.13
C PHE A 177 -13.15 -2.68 16.63
N SER A 178 -13.18 -2.94 15.33
CA SER A 178 -12.23 -3.81 14.65
C SER A 178 -11.77 -3.14 13.36
N GLU A 179 -10.47 -2.88 13.25
CA GLU A 179 -9.88 -2.31 12.02
C GLU A 179 -10.09 -3.24 10.82
N VAL A 180 -9.97 -4.55 11.04
CA VAL A 180 -10.28 -5.58 10.03
C VAL A 180 -11.77 -5.56 9.68
N GLY A 181 -12.64 -5.45 10.69
CA GLY A 181 -14.09 -5.37 10.49
C GLY A 181 -14.51 -4.14 9.67
N MET A 182 -13.90 -2.99 9.91
CA MET A 182 -14.14 -1.78 9.12
C MET A 182 -13.67 -1.93 7.67
N SER A 183 -12.48 -2.51 7.46
CA SER A 183 -11.96 -2.79 6.11
C SER A 183 -12.91 -3.71 5.34
N GLN A 184 -13.40 -4.77 6.00
CA GLN A 184 -14.38 -5.69 5.41
C GLN A 184 -15.73 -5.01 5.13
N ALA A 185 -16.19 -4.14 6.02
CA ALA A 185 -17.42 -3.38 5.84
C ALA A 185 -17.33 -2.40 4.65
N LEU A 186 -16.21 -1.67 4.50
CA LEU A 186 -15.97 -0.80 3.36
C LEU A 186 -15.74 -1.56 2.05
N GLY A 187 -15.28 -2.81 2.14
CA GLY A 187 -15.15 -3.71 0.99
C GLY A 187 -16.48 -4.21 0.42
N GLN A 188 -17.60 -4.00 1.12
CA GLN A 188 -18.92 -4.32 0.60
C GLN A 188 -19.24 -3.45 -0.63
N PRO A 189 -19.92 -3.98 -1.66
CA PRO A 189 -20.24 -3.21 -2.86
C PRO A 189 -20.98 -1.91 -2.52
N GLY A 190 -20.50 -0.77 -2.99
CA GLY A 190 -21.13 0.54 -2.75
C GLY A 190 -20.84 1.17 -1.38
N ALA A 191 -20.31 0.43 -0.40
CA ALA A 191 -20.11 0.96 0.96
C ALA A 191 -19.07 2.08 0.99
N ALA A 192 -17.93 1.90 0.32
CA ALA A 192 -16.92 2.94 0.18
C ALA A 192 -17.47 4.18 -0.55
N GLN A 193 -18.24 3.97 -1.63
CA GLN A 193 -18.87 5.05 -2.40
C GLN A 193 -19.87 5.85 -1.55
N ALA A 194 -20.68 5.16 -0.74
CA ALA A 194 -21.64 5.79 0.17
C ALA A 194 -20.92 6.60 1.25
N ALA A 195 -19.89 6.03 1.88
CA ALA A 195 -19.12 6.70 2.90
C ALA A 195 -18.41 7.95 2.35
N GLU A 196 -17.86 7.88 1.12
CA GLU A 196 -17.20 9.01 0.47
C GLU A 196 -18.18 10.11 0.06
N LEU A 197 -19.33 9.74 -0.51
CA LEU A 197 -20.42 10.67 -0.83
C LEU A 197 -20.87 11.44 0.41
N LEU A 198 -21.18 10.73 1.50
CA LEU A 198 -21.62 11.34 2.74
C LEU A 198 -20.53 12.20 3.39
N SER A 199 -19.27 11.75 3.35
CA SER A 199 -18.14 12.53 3.85
C SER A 199 -18.00 13.86 3.09
N SER A 200 -18.15 13.83 1.76
CA SER A 200 -18.12 15.03 0.92
C SER A 200 -19.26 15.98 1.24
N MET A 201 -20.49 15.47 1.38
CA MET A 201 -21.67 16.28 1.72
C MET A 201 -21.54 16.96 3.08
N LEU A 202 -20.91 16.30 4.05
CA LEU A 202 -20.64 16.84 5.38
C LEU A 202 -19.40 17.75 5.43
N GLY A 203 -18.68 17.92 4.31
CA GLY A 203 -17.45 18.70 4.25
C GLY A 203 -16.28 18.08 5.03
N LEU A 204 -16.29 16.77 5.24
CA LEU A 204 -15.22 16.06 5.96
C LEU A 204 -14.03 15.86 5.03
N ASP A 205 -12.91 16.44 5.42
CA ASP A 205 -11.67 16.35 4.64
C ASP A 205 -10.95 15.03 4.94
N PHE A 206 -10.77 14.20 3.90
CA PHE A 206 -10.07 12.92 4.02
C PHE A 206 -8.59 13.08 4.42
N ALA A 207 -7.99 14.25 4.15
CA ALA A 207 -6.63 14.56 4.60
C ALA A 207 -6.54 14.59 6.13
N VAL A 208 -7.58 15.08 6.82
CA VAL A 208 -7.65 15.11 8.29
C VAL A 208 -7.63 13.70 8.86
N PHE A 209 -8.46 12.80 8.31
CA PHE A 209 -8.47 11.39 8.69
C PHE A 209 -7.10 10.73 8.47
N ARG A 210 -6.48 10.96 7.30
CA ARG A 210 -5.17 10.39 6.98
C ARG A 210 -4.07 10.90 7.92
N ALA A 211 -4.07 12.19 8.24
CA ALA A 211 -3.10 12.79 9.16
C ALA A 211 -3.23 12.21 10.57
N ALA A 212 -4.48 12.06 11.05
CA ALA A 212 -4.79 11.40 12.31
C ALA A 212 -4.28 9.95 12.33
N LEU A 213 -4.55 9.17 11.27
CA LEU A 213 -4.11 7.77 11.15
C LEU A 213 -2.57 7.65 11.14
N VAL A 214 -1.88 8.50 10.38
CA VAL A 214 -0.41 8.52 10.33
C VAL A 214 0.19 8.87 11.68
N ARG A 215 -0.39 9.86 12.40
CA ARG A 215 0.05 10.20 13.75
C ARG A 215 -0.15 9.03 14.72
N GLN A 216 -1.31 8.38 14.69
CA GLN A 216 -1.60 7.24 15.56
C GLN A 216 -0.65 6.08 15.30
N MET A 217 -0.41 5.72 14.03
CA MET A 217 0.60 4.72 13.67
C MET A 217 1.99 5.15 14.15
N GLY A 218 2.35 6.42 13.94
CA GLY A 218 3.62 7.00 14.38
C GLY A 218 3.84 6.93 15.89
N GLN A 219 2.79 6.92 16.72
CA GLN A 219 2.89 6.71 18.17
C GLN A 219 3.02 5.24 18.58
N MET A 220 2.55 4.29 17.77
CA MET A 220 2.75 2.86 18.04
C MET A 220 4.20 2.40 17.81
N TYR A 221 4.95 3.07 16.93
CA TYR A 221 6.34 2.70 16.62
C TYR A 221 7.41 3.06 17.68
N PRO A 222 7.37 4.20 18.41
CA PRO A 222 8.38 4.51 19.43
C PRO A 222 8.35 3.58 20.65
N MET A 223 7.22 2.93 20.96
CA MET A 223 7.16 1.95 22.06
C MET A 223 8.01 0.69 21.80
N ARG A 224 8.43 0.43 20.55
CA ARG A 224 9.38 -0.66 20.24
C ARG A 224 10.85 -0.25 20.32
N GLN A 225 11.17 1.01 20.65
CA GLN A 225 12.55 1.53 20.65
C GLN A 225 13.07 2.02 22.01
N ILE A 226 12.43 1.66 23.14
CA ILE A 226 12.96 2.01 24.46
C ILE A 226 14.00 0.96 24.90
N ALA A 227 15.26 1.17 24.49
CA ALA A 227 16.43 0.66 25.21
C ALA A 227 16.93 1.77 26.17
N PRO A 228 17.49 1.44 27.34
CA PRO A 228 17.90 2.44 28.32
C PRO A 228 19.14 3.21 27.86
N THR A 229 19.03 4.53 27.89
CA THR A 229 20.11 5.50 27.63
C THR A 229 21.13 5.46 28.77
N PHE A 230 22.39 5.14 28.45
CA PHE A 230 23.55 5.49 29.29
C PHE A 230 24.08 6.88 28.93
N PRO A 231 24.70 7.61 29.88
CA PRO A 231 25.17 8.98 29.66
C PRO A 231 26.51 8.99 28.92
N ALA A 232 26.66 9.85 27.92
CA ALA A 232 27.94 10.12 27.27
C ALA A 232 28.58 11.39 27.86
N PRO A 233 29.91 11.41 28.10
CA PRO A 233 30.64 12.61 28.49
C PRO A 233 31.25 13.35 27.28
N GLY A 234 31.20 14.68 27.30
CA GLY A 234 32.36 15.55 27.03
C GLY A 234 32.78 15.91 25.58
N LEU A 235 32.43 17.15 25.21
CA LEU A 235 33.34 18.28 24.85
C LEU A 235 34.09 18.38 23.48
N VAL A 236 33.87 19.57 22.84
CA VAL A 236 34.71 20.46 21.98
C VAL A 236 35.14 20.07 20.55
N GLN A 237 34.72 20.85 19.53
CA GLN A 237 35.54 21.86 18.83
C GLN A 237 34.83 22.45 17.59
N SER A 238 35.11 23.73 17.34
CA SER A 238 34.40 24.65 16.43
C SER A 238 35.34 25.36 15.44
N PHE A 239 34.74 25.88 14.35
CA PHE A 239 35.16 26.95 13.40
C PHE A 239 35.94 26.56 12.11
N PRO A 240 35.96 27.41 11.03
CA PRO A 240 35.20 28.65 10.73
C PRO A 240 34.54 28.74 9.32
N MET A 241 33.77 29.82 9.11
CA MET A 241 33.22 30.34 7.84
C MET A 241 34.23 31.11 6.97
N THR A 242 33.95 31.19 5.67
CA THR A 242 34.58 32.15 4.72
C THR A 242 33.51 32.92 3.94
N GLY A 243 33.73 34.24 3.79
CA GLY A 243 32.73 35.26 3.48
C GLY A 243 32.40 35.58 1.99
N PRO A 244 31.82 36.77 1.72
CA PRO A 244 31.00 37.05 0.54
C PRO A 244 31.70 37.84 -0.58
N GLY A 245 31.27 37.63 -1.83
CA GLY A 245 31.67 38.41 -3.00
C GLY A 245 30.47 39.10 -3.66
N ALA A 246 30.64 40.40 -3.95
CA ALA A 246 29.64 41.29 -4.56
C ALA A 246 29.81 41.41 -6.08
N PHE A 247 28.72 41.64 -6.82
CA PHE A 247 28.70 42.30 -8.14
C PHE A 247 27.45 43.16 -8.30
N ALA A 248 27.62 44.29 -8.99
CA ALA A 248 26.60 45.24 -9.47
C ALA A 248 26.78 45.44 -11.00
N PRO A 249 26.04 46.33 -11.69
CA PRO A 249 24.62 46.27 -12.03
C PRO A 249 24.37 46.36 -13.56
N GLN A 250 23.26 45.83 -14.10
CA GLN A 250 22.85 46.15 -15.48
C GLN A 250 21.34 45.93 -15.74
N GLY A 251 20.68 46.95 -16.32
CA GLY A 251 19.55 46.79 -17.25
C GLY A 251 18.13 46.94 -16.69
N GLN A 252 17.38 47.91 -17.23
CA GLN A 252 16.00 48.26 -16.91
C GLN A 252 15.05 47.05 -16.75
N LEU A 253 14.47 46.95 -15.55
CA LEU A 253 13.43 46.00 -15.20
C LEU A 253 12.16 46.28 -16.03
N ARG A 254 11.70 45.27 -16.80
CA ARG A 254 10.26 44.99 -16.86
C ARG A 254 9.81 44.85 -15.41
N GLN A 255 8.98 45.76 -14.91
CA GLN A 255 8.37 45.61 -13.59
C GLN A 255 7.59 44.29 -13.59
N ARG A 256 8.20 43.25 -13.02
CA ARG A 256 7.56 41.97 -12.80
C ARG A 256 6.56 42.20 -11.69
N HIS A 257 5.29 42.30 -12.08
CA HIS A 257 4.21 42.38 -11.13
C HIS A 257 4.18 41.06 -10.35
N GLY A 258 4.14 41.15 -9.02
CA GLY A 258 4.10 39.96 -8.18
C GLY A 258 2.79 39.18 -8.40
N PRO A 259 2.75 37.87 -8.13
CA PRO A 259 1.52 37.06 -8.28
C PRO A 259 0.33 37.66 -7.52
N ALA A 260 0.58 38.25 -6.34
CA ALA A 260 -0.45 38.93 -5.54
C ALA A 260 -1.01 40.19 -6.23
N GLU A 261 -0.18 40.94 -6.96
CA GLU A 261 -0.60 42.14 -7.70
C GLU A 261 -1.41 41.76 -8.95
N ILE A 262 -1.06 40.66 -9.61
CA ILE A 262 -1.82 40.15 -10.76
C ILE A 262 -3.19 39.62 -10.32
N ILE A 263 -3.27 38.92 -9.18
CA ILE A 263 -4.54 38.45 -8.61
C ILE A 263 -5.43 39.65 -8.22
N SER A 264 -4.84 40.68 -7.61
CA SER A 264 -5.56 41.91 -7.27
C SER A 264 -6.07 42.63 -8.53
N ALA A 265 -5.26 42.69 -9.59
CA ALA A 265 -5.65 43.29 -10.86
C ALA A 265 -6.76 42.51 -11.59
N MET A 266 -6.72 41.17 -11.58
CA MET A 266 -7.80 40.33 -12.13
C MET A 266 -9.11 40.50 -11.36
N THR A 267 -9.03 40.65 -10.04
CA THR A 267 -10.20 40.90 -9.19
C THR A 267 -10.82 42.28 -9.49
N ALA A 268 -9.99 43.32 -9.62
CA ALA A 268 -10.44 44.65 -10.01
C ALA A 268 -11.04 44.70 -11.43
N LEU A 269 -10.47 43.94 -12.37
CA LEU A 269 -11.00 43.80 -13.73
C LEU A 269 -12.38 43.14 -13.73
N HIS A 270 -12.57 42.07 -12.94
CA HIS A 270 -13.86 41.40 -12.81
C HIS A 270 -14.92 42.29 -12.18
N GLU A 271 -14.55 43.14 -11.21
CA GLU A 271 -15.47 44.12 -10.64
C GLU A 271 -15.82 45.24 -11.65
N GLN A 272 -14.86 45.71 -12.46
CA GLN A 272 -15.14 46.68 -13.52
C GLN A 272 -16.09 46.13 -14.59
N HIS A 273 -15.97 44.84 -14.91
CA HIS A 273 -16.88 44.13 -15.81
C HIS A 273 -18.29 44.02 -15.24
N ARG A 274 -18.40 43.66 -13.95
CA ARG A 274 -19.68 43.60 -13.22
C ARG A 274 -20.40 44.95 -13.20
N LEU A 275 -19.65 46.04 -13.16
CA LEU A 275 -20.17 47.41 -13.21
C LEU A 275 -20.47 47.91 -14.64
N GLY A 276 -20.24 47.09 -15.67
CA GLY A 276 -20.51 47.42 -17.07
C GLY A 276 -19.54 48.46 -17.68
N ASN A 277 -18.39 48.69 -17.04
CA ASN A 277 -17.43 49.72 -17.47
C ASN A 277 -16.46 49.23 -18.55
N ILE A 278 -16.44 47.92 -18.83
CA ILE A 278 -15.58 47.27 -19.83
C ILE A 278 -16.36 46.13 -20.49
N THR A 279 -16.05 45.84 -21.76
CA THR A 279 -16.77 44.81 -22.53
C THR A 279 -16.20 43.40 -22.29
N ASP A 280 -16.95 42.37 -22.66
CA ASP A 280 -16.53 40.97 -22.55
C ASP A 280 -15.22 40.70 -23.32
N GLU A 281 -15.04 41.30 -24.50
CA GLU A 281 -13.84 41.15 -25.31
C GLU A 281 -12.61 41.78 -24.64
N GLU A 282 -12.77 42.95 -24.00
CA GLU A 282 -11.68 43.60 -23.27
C GLU A 282 -11.27 42.81 -22.02
N VAL A 283 -12.25 42.21 -21.33
CA VAL A 283 -11.99 41.31 -20.20
C VAL A 283 -11.21 40.08 -20.67
N ALA A 284 -11.63 39.45 -21.76
CA ALA A 284 -10.96 38.29 -22.32
C ALA A 284 -9.52 38.60 -22.77
N ALA A 285 -9.31 39.75 -23.43
CA ALA A 285 -7.99 40.19 -23.86
C ALA A 285 -7.06 40.45 -22.65
N ARG A 286 -7.53 41.20 -21.65
CA ARG A 286 -6.73 41.52 -20.46
C ARG A 286 -6.48 40.30 -19.57
N ASN A 287 -7.45 39.40 -19.44
CA ASN A 287 -7.23 38.13 -18.75
C ASN A 287 -6.17 37.27 -19.46
N ASN A 288 -6.17 37.23 -20.79
CA ASN A 288 -5.11 36.55 -21.53
C ASN A 288 -3.73 37.18 -21.28
N ASP A 289 -3.65 38.51 -21.20
CA ASP A 289 -2.40 39.21 -20.86
C ASP A 289 -1.96 38.95 -19.42
N TYR A 290 -2.87 38.90 -18.44
CA TYR A 290 -2.55 38.56 -17.05
C TYR A 290 -2.12 37.10 -16.91
N VAL A 291 -2.78 36.19 -17.62
CA VAL A 291 -2.39 34.77 -17.67
C VAL A 291 -1.04 34.61 -18.37
N ALA A 292 -0.76 35.37 -19.43
CA ALA A 292 0.55 35.39 -20.08
C ALA A 292 1.62 36.00 -19.18
N ALA A 293 1.30 37.05 -18.42
CA ALA A 293 2.18 37.69 -17.45
C ALA A 293 2.47 36.75 -16.27
N LEU A 294 1.47 36.01 -15.77
CA LEU A 294 1.65 34.94 -14.78
C LEU A 294 2.61 33.87 -15.32
N ARG A 295 2.34 33.34 -16.52
CA ARG A 295 3.21 32.35 -17.18
C ARG A 295 4.64 32.85 -17.38
N SER A 296 4.80 34.14 -17.69
CA SER A 296 6.11 34.78 -17.90
C SER A 296 6.82 35.07 -16.58
N SER A 297 6.08 35.38 -15.51
CA SER A 297 6.61 35.59 -14.15
C SER A 297 7.09 34.28 -13.52
N SER A 298 6.52 33.14 -13.94
CA SER A 298 6.89 31.79 -13.55
C SER A 298 8.13 31.22 -14.27
N GLN A 299 8.79 31.95 -15.17
CA GLN A 299 10.04 31.53 -15.85
C GLN A 299 11.31 31.98 -15.11
N VAL A 300 11.37 31.75 -13.79
CA VAL A 300 12.62 31.62 -13.02
C VAL A 300 12.67 30.17 -12.56
N PRO A 301 13.80 29.46 -12.74
CA PRO A 301 13.87 28.01 -12.59
C PRO A 301 13.63 27.59 -11.13
N SER A 302 12.36 27.33 -10.82
CA SER A 302 11.95 26.60 -9.64
C SER A 302 10.58 25.96 -9.89
N LEU A 303 10.60 24.63 -9.91
CA LEU A 303 9.64 23.76 -9.23
C LEU A 303 8.14 24.11 -9.41
N PHE A 304 7.51 23.45 -10.39
CA PHE A 304 6.08 23.14 -10.54
C PHE A 304 5.31 23.87 -11.67
N SER A 305 5.26 23.20 -12.82
CA SER A 305 4.25 23.32 -13.90
C SER A 305 3.15 22.25 -13.72
N PRO A 306 1.99 22.37 -14.40
CA PRO A 306 0.69 21.80 -13.98
C PRO A 306 0.37 20.41 -14.55
N ASN A 307 1.32 19.47 -14.51
CA ASN A 307 1.09 18.06 -14.80
C ASN A 307 1.51 17.19 -13.61
N GLY A 308 0.52 16.79 -12.80
CA GLY A 308 0.67 15.78 -11.75
C GLY A 308 1.54 16.22 -10.57
N PHE A 309 1.13 15.84 -9.36
CA PHE A 309 2.00 15.91 -8.18
C PHE A 309 3.33 15.20 -8.47
N GLN A 310 4.42 15.95 -8.68
CA GLN A 310 5.76 15.43 -8.43
C GLN A 310 6.19 15.90 -7.05
N SER A 311 6.13 14.99 -6.09
CA SER A 311 6.95 15.09 -4.89
C SER A 311 8.44 15.27 -5.29
N PRO A 312 9.32 15.76 -4.41
CA PRO A 312 10.75 15.99 -4.71
C PRO A 312 11.56 14.68 -4.90
N TRP A 313 10.89 13.59 -5.21
CA TRP A 313 11.46 12.32 -5.56
C TRP A 313 11.68 12.30 -7.06
N PRO A 314 12.80 11.74 -7.56
CA PRO A 314 12.96 11.54 -9.00
C PRO A 314 11.71 10.85 -9.54
N ALA A 315 11.28 11.22 -10.75
CA ALA A 315 10.14 10.61 -11.44
C ALA A 315 10.42 9.11 -11.62
N VAL A 316 10.06 8.35 -10.60
CA VAL A 316 10.26 6.92 -10.51
C VAL A 316 9.08 6.31 -11.24
N THR A 317 9.37 5.59 -12.32
CA THR A 317 8.38 4.74 -12.98
C THR A 317 7.82 3.79 -11.93
N PRO A 318 6.50 3.77 -11.69
CA PRO A 318 5.91 2.89 -10.68
C PRO A 318 6.27 1.43 -11.00
N PRO A 319 6.49 0.58 -9.98
CA PRO A 319 6.80 -0.83 -10.22
C PRO A 319 5.70 -1.49 -11.04
N SER A 320 6.10 -2.26 -12.05
CA SER A 320 5.17 -2.98 -12.92
C SER A 320 4.39 -4.04 -12.14
N ASN A 321 3.28 -4.54 -12.69
CA ASN A 321 2.53 -5.64 -12.08
C ASN A 321 3.40 -6.90 -11.91
N ALA A 322 4.33 -7.15 -12.85
CA ALA A 322 5.29 -8.25 -12.74
C ALA A 322 6.24 -8.06 -11.54
N ASP A 323 6.61 -6.82 -11.21
CA ASP A 323 7.45 -6.52 -10.05
C ASP A 323 6.69 -6.74 -8.73
N ARG A 324 5.39 -6.42 -8.71
CA ARG A 324 4.54 -6.51 -7.51
C ARG A 324 4.00 -7.91 -7.25
N PHE A 325 3.69 -8.67 -8.29
CA PHE A 325 2.94 -9.92 -8.16
C PHE A 325 3.69 -11.14 -8.73
N GLY A 326 4.77 -10.93 -9.49
CA GLY A 326 5.45 -12.01 -10.21
C GLY A 326 4.66 -12.48 -11.44
N SER A 327 5.07 -13.60 -12.02
CA SER A 327 4.55 -14.10 -13.31
C SER A 327 3.34 -15.03 -13.18
N GLY A 328 2.80 -15.27 -11.97
CA GLY A 328 1.68 -16.18 -11.79
C GLY A 328 1.38 -16.52 -10.32
N PRO A 329 0.37 -17.38 -10.09
CA PRO A 329 -0.04 -17.76 -8.74
C PRO A 329 1.03 -18.62 -8.05
N TRP A 330 1.10 -18.45 -6.73
CA TRP A 330 1.90 -19.26 -5.82
C TRP A 330 1.09 -20.46 -5.33
N PRO A 331 1.77 -21.58 -4.98
CA PRO A 331 1.10 -22.72 -4.38
C PRO A 331 0.43 -22.34 -3.04
N PRO A 332 -0.78 -22.84 -2.70
CA PRO A 332 -1.54 -22.39 -1.53
C PRO A 332 -0.81 -22.53 -0.19
N THR A 333 0.12 -23.48 -0.09
CA THR A 333 0.90 -23.77 1.12
C THR A 333 2.20 -22.97 1.20
N ALA A 334 2.62 -22.31 0.12
CA ALA A 334 3.86 -21.56 0.06
C ALA A 334 3.62 -20.07 0.35
N ARG A 335 4.59 -19.44 1.02
CA ARG A 335 4.60 -17.99 1.21
C ARG A 335 5.02 -17.31 -0.11
N PRO A 336 4.22 -16.40 -0.68
CA PRO A 336 4.60 -15.70 -1.91
C PRO A 336 5.87 -14.88 -1.74
N GLN A 337 6.82 -15.03 -2.66
CA GLN A 337 8.07 -14.26 -2.71
C GLN A 337 8.13 -13.48 -4.03
N ASN A 338 7.39 -12.37 -4.11
CA ASN A 338 7.43 -11.50 -5.30
C ASN A 338 8.82 -10.82 -5.45
N PRO A 339 9.17 -10.32 -6.65
CA PRO A 339 10.49 -9.74 -6.92
C PRO A 339 10.89 -8.62 -5.94
N ILE A 340 9.94 -7.74 -5.61
CA ILE A 340 10.15 -6.64 -4.66
C ILE A 340 10.40 -7.16 -3.23
N THR A 341 9.74 -8.23 -2.80
CA THR A 341 9.91 -8.84 -1.47
C THR A 341 11.29 -9.48 -1.35
N ILE A 342 11.77 -10.14 -2.41
CA ILE A 342 13.12 -10.71 -2.45
C ILE A 342 14.14 -9.57 -2.32
N TYR A 343 13.99 -8.49 -3.09
CA TYR A 343 14.82 -7.30 -2.97
C TYR A 343 14.78 -6.69 -1.56
N ALA A 344 13.60 -6.46 -1.01
CA ALA A 344 13.43 -5.87 0.32
C ALA A 344 14.14 -6.68 1.41
N ASN A 345 14.03 -8.01 1.34
CA ASN A 345 14.71 -8.92 2.26
C ASN A 345 16.23 -8.89 2.10
N GLU A 346 16.76 -8.91 0.86
CA GLU A 346 18.20 -8.87 0.58
C GLU A 346 18.83 -7.52 0.93
N ALA A 347 18.12 -6.43 0.67
CA ALA A 347 18.58 -5.07 0.96
C ALA A 347 18.39 -4.69 2.45
N GLY A 348 17.65 -5.50 3.22
CA GLY A 348 17.30 -5.19 4.61
C GLY A 348 16.41 -3.94 4.75
N VAL A 349 15.61 -3.64 3.73
CA VAL A 349 14.74 -2.46 3.67
C VAL A 349 13.29 -2.88 3.84
N SER A 350 12.50 -2.12 4.61
CA SER A 350 11.07 -2.38 4.81
C SER A 350 10.24 -1.10 4.76
N GLY A 351 8.93 -1.23 4.55
CA GLY A 351 7.99 -0.10 4.49
C GLY A 351 8.24 0.85 3.32
N TYR A 352 8.17 2.16 3.58
CA TYR A 352 8.26 3.21 2.56
C TYR A 352 9.62 3.30 1.84
N GLY A 353 10.67 2.66 2.35
CA GLY A 353 12.00 2.63 1.72
C GLY A 353 12.13 1.64 0.55
N VAL A 354 11.20 0.70 0.41
CA VAL A 354 11.29 -0.39 -0.57
C VAL A 354 11.07 0.11 -2.00
N GLU A 355 10.05 0.94 -2.23
CA GLU A 355 9.74 1.42 -3.59
C GLU A 355 10.83 2.34 -4.17
N PRO A 356 11.39 3.32 -3.43
CA PRO A 356 12.51 4.12 -3.93
C PRO A 356 13.74 3.27 -4.23
N GLY A 357 14.07 2.31 -3.36
CA GLY A 357 15.21 1.42 -3.52
C GLY A 357 15.06 0.47 -4.70
N TRP A 358 13.88 -0.12 -4.88
CA TRP A 358 13.55 -0.96 -6.03
C TRP A 358 13.67 -0.20 -7.35
N SER A 359 13.22 1.05 -7.35
CA SER A 359 13.16 1.87 -8.54
C SER A 359 14.53 2.42 -8.97
N ALA A 360 15.47 2.50 -8.04
CA ALA A 360 16.86 2.83 -8.31
C ALA A 360 17.65 1.67 -8.94
N LEU A 361 17.11 0.44 -8.94
CA LEU A 361 17.73 -0.70 -9.63
C LEU A 361 17.67 -0.53 -11.16
N SER A 362 18.69 -1.00 -11.87
CA SER A 362 18.63 -1.12 -13.32
C SER A 362 17.59 -2.16 -13.75
N GLU A 363 17.08 -2.08 -14.98
CA GLU A 363 16.14 -3.10 -15.48
C GLU A 363 16.77 -4.50 -15.53
N ASP A 364 18.08 -4.62 -15.74
CA ASP A 364 18.79 -5.90 -15.67
C ASP A 364 18.74 -6.49 -14.26
N GLN A 365 18.93 -5.66 -13.23
CA GLN A 365 18.82 -6.07 -11.84
C GLN A 365 17.37 -6.47 -11.50
N LYS A 366 16.38 -5.67 -11.89
CA LYS A 366 14.96 -6.02 -11.70
C LYS A 366 14.61 -7.33 -12.41
N THR A 367 15.11 -7.54 -13.62
CA THR A 367 14.92 -8.79 -14.37
C THR A 367 15.53 -9.98 -13.67
N ALA A 368 16.71 -9.84 -13.04
CA ALA A 368 17.30 -10.89 -12.21
C ALA A 368 16.42 -11.23 -10.98
N TYR A 369 15.83 -10.22 -10.33
CA TYR A 369 14.86 -10.47 -9.24
C TYR A 369 13.57 -11.13 -9.73
N ARG A 370 13.06 -10.76 -10.92
CA ARG A 370 11.91 -11.43 -11.56
C ARG A 370 12.21 -12.89 -11.85
N ALA A 371 13.36 -13.18 -12.44
CA ALA A 371 13.80 -14.54 -12.72
C ALA A 371 13.93 -15.38 -11.44
N ARG A 372 14.53 -14.82 -10.37
CA ARG A 372 14.64 -15.50 -9.08
C ARG A 372 13.28 -15.78 -8.42
N SER A 373 12.36 -14.81 -8.47
CA SER A 373 10.99 -14.99 -7.99
C SER A 373 10.28 -16.14 -8.73
N GLU A 374 10.46 -16.20 -10.06
CA GLU A 374 9.90 -17.26 -10.89
C GLU A 374 10.53 -18.63 -10.59
N THR A 375 11.84 -18.71 -10.38
CA THR A 375 12.51 -19.94 -9.96
C THR A 375 11.97 -20.44 -8.62
N LEU A 376 11.90 -19.57 -7.61
CA LEU A 376 11.34 -19.93 -6.29
C LEU A 376 9.87 -20.37 -6.38
N ARG A 377 9.10 -19.75 -7.27
CA ARG A 377 7.70 -20.14 -7.52
C ARG A 377 7.62 -21.55 -8.12
N ARG A 378 8.47 -21.88 -9.09
CA ARG A 378 8.54 -23.22 -9.69
C ARG A 378 9.01 -24.27 -8.70
N GLU A 379 10.03 -23.97 -7.90
CA GLU A 379 10.52 -24.85 -6.84
C GLU A 379 9.43 -25.13 -5.79
N ALA A 380 8.65 -24.10 -5.40
CA ALA A 380 7.56 -24.28 -4.46
C ALA A 380 6.42 -25.15 -5.02
N TRP A 381 6.13 -25.04 -6.32
CA TRP A 381 5.17 -25.92 -6.99
C TRP A 381 5.67 -27.36 -7.05
N ALA A 382 6.94 -27.57 -7.43
CA ALA A 382 7.56 -28.89 -7.42
C ALA A 382 7.53 -29.53 -6.02
N GLN A 383 7.80 -28.77 -4.96
CA GLN A 383 7.70 -29.26 -3.58
C GLN A 383 6.28 -29.65 -3.19
N GLN A 384 5.27 -28.88 -3.61
CA GLN A 384 3.88 -29.22 -3.35
C GLN A 384 3.49 -30.51 -4.09
N GLU A 385 3.92 -30.67 -5.34
CA GLU A 385 3.68 -31.87 -6.13
C GLU A 385 4.35 -33.10 -5.49
N THR A 386 5.61 -33.00 -5.05
CA THR A 386 6.27 -34.07 -4.27
C THR A 386 5.50 -34.41 -3.01
N THR A 387 5.04 -33.40 -2.25
CA THR A 387 4.28 -33.62 -1.01
C THR A 387 2.94 -34.31 -1.26
N LEU A 388 2.28 -34.00 -2.39
CA LEU A 388 1.04 -34.66 -2.78
C LEU A 388 1.27 -36.10 -3.25
N ALA A 389 2.38 -36.35 -3.96
CA ALA A 389 2.75 -37.68 -4.44
C ALA A 389 3.17 -38.64 -3.32
N GLU A 390 3.77 -38.14 -2.24
CA GLU A 390 4.17 -38.95 -1.07
C GLU A 390 2.97 -39.46 -0.24
N GLY A 391 1.76 -38.93 -0.48
CA GLY A 391 0.52 -39.34 0.16
C GLY A 391 0.43 -38.91 1.64
N PRO A 392 -0.79 -38.66 2.17
CA PRO A 392 -0.96 -38.32 3.57
C PRO A 392 -0.58 -39.52 4.44
N SER A 393 0.47 -39.36 5.24
CA SER A 393 0.86 -40.35 6.25
C SER A 393 -0.36 -40.71 7.12
N PRO A 394 -0.71 -42.00 7.27
CA PRO A 394 -1.94 -42.45 7.93
C PRO A 394 -2.03 -42.14 9.43
N PHE A 395 -1.05 -41.43 9.99
CA PHE A 395 -1.02 -41.01 11.40
C PHE A 395 -1.16 -39.48 11.62
N ALA A 396 -1.41 -38.69 10.57
CA ALA A 396 -1.58 -37.23 10.72
C ALA A 396 -3.07 -36.85 10.88
N PHE A 397 -3.49 -36.58 12.12
CA PHE A 397 -4.74 -35.84 12.38
C PHE A 397 -4.65 -34.41 11.81
N PRO A 398 -5.76 -33.77 11.42
CA PRO A 398 -5.77 -32.41 10.90
C PRO A 398 -5.54 -31.41 12.04
N GLY A 399 -4.28 -31.18 12.38
CA GLY A 399 -3.83 -30.03 13.17
C GLY A 399 -3.49 -28.84 12.26
N PRO A 400 -3.44 -27.60 12.80
CA PRO A 400 -2.95 -26.44 12.07
C PRO A 400 -1.53 -26.73 11.57
N GLY A 401 -1.30 -26.57 10.27
CA GLY A 401 -0.18 -27.16 9.54
C GLY A 401 1.21 -26.94 10.15
N PRO A 402 2.12 -27.92 10.04
CA PRO A 402 3.47 -27.80 10.57
C PRO A 402 4.27 -26.82 9.73
N ARG A 403 4.91 -25.83 10.38
CA ARG A 403 6.05 -25.13 9.79
C ARG A 403 7.14 -26.17 9.55
N GLN A 404 7.52 -26.38 8.29
CA GLN A 404 8.68 -27.19 7.95
C GLN A 404 9.92 -26.60 8.64
N GLN A 405 10.42 -27.27 9.67
CA GLN A 405 11.79 -27.11 10.14
C GLN A 405 12.70 -27.91 9.19
N PRO A 406 13.72 -27.31 8.58
CA PRO A 406 14.69 -28.06 7.81
C PRO A 406 15.63 -28.83 8.76
N VAL A 407 15.64 -30.16 8.62
CA VAL A 407 16.65 -31.05 9.19
C VAL A 407 18.03 -30.56 8.74
N ARG A 408 18.87 -30.12 9.68
CA ARG A 408 20.26 -29.75 9.41
C ARG A 408 21.21 -30.80 9.95
N ASN A 409 21.92 -31.44 9.03
CA ASN A 409 23.16 -32.16 9.33
C ASN A 409 24.19 -31.17 9.91
N LEU A 410 24.71 -31.50 11.08
CA LEU A 410 25.81 -30.83 11.79
C LEU A 410 27.15 -31.08 11.08
N THR A 411 27.42 -30.37 9.98
CA THR A 411 28.80 -30.10 9.49
C THR A 411 28.73 -29.14 8.29
N GLY A 412 28.98 -27.85 8.50
CA GLY A 412 29.10 -26.90 7.38
C GLY A 412 28.65 -25.46 7.64
N LEU A 413 29.10 -24.84 8.73
CA LEU A 413 29.09 -23.38 8.85
C LEU A 413 30.27 -22.83 8.05
N SER A 414 30.15 -22.71 6.72
CA SER A 414 31.05 -21.90 5.87
C SER A 414 30.63 -21.70 4.40
N SER A 415 29.38 -21.97 4.00
CA SER A 415 28.96 -21.64 2.63
C SER A 415 27.44 -21.59 2.47
N ARG A 416 26.84 -20.41 2.67
CA ARG A 416 25.53 -20.14 2.08
C ARG A 416 25.41 -18.69 1.65
N GLY A 417 25.61 -18.48 0.36
CA GLY A 417 25.57 -17.22 -0.35
C GLY A 417 26.56 -17.29 -1.49
N GLU A 418 26.15 -17.79 -2.66
CA GLU A 418 26.87 -17.47 -3.88
C GLU A 418 26.81 -15.94 -4.04
N ARG A 419 27.94 -15.30 -3.79
CA ARG A 419 28.12 -13.85 -3.90
C ARG A 419 28.37 -13.49 -5.35
N LEU A 420 27.70 -12.45 -5.84
CA LEU A 420 28.18 -11.75 -7.03
C LEU A 420 29.53 -11.10 -6.70
N PRO A 421 30.55 -11.21 -7.59
CA PRO A 421 31.80 -10.49 -7.42
C PRO A 421 31.55 -8.97 -7.39
N GLY A 422 32.01 -8.29 -6.33
CA GLY A 422 32.15 -6.83 -6.32
C GLY A 422 31.14 -6.01 -5.53
N VAL A 423 30.16 -6.60 -4.84
CA VAL A 423 29.24 -5.84 -3.96
C VAL A 423 29.56 -6.11 -2.49
N LEU A 424 30.09 -5.09 -1.80
CA LEU A 424 30.35 -5.11 -0.37
C LEU A 424 29.04 -4.97 0.41
N ALA A 425 28.45 -6.08 0.85
CA ALA A 425 27.29 -6.07 1.74
C ALA A 425 27.70 -5.60 3.15
N ARG A 426 26.94 -4.67 3.72
CA ARG A 426 27.16 -4.16 5.07
C ARG A 426 26.84 -5.26 6.09
N PRO A 427 27.68 -5.49 7.12
CA PRO A 427 27.37 -6.50 8.13
C PRO A 427 26.04 -6.20 8.84
N GLY A 428 25.15 -7.18 8.89
CA GLY A 428 23.94 -7.13 9.72
C GLY A 428 24.30 -7.03 11.21
N ILE A 429 23.39 -6.49 12.02
CA ILE A 429 23.59 -6.36 13.46
C ILE A 429 23.32 -7.72 14.12
N ILE A 430 24.35 -8.33 14.70
CA ILE A 430 24.22 -9.53 15.55
C ILE A 430 23.84 -9.05 16.96
N THR A 431 22.82 -9.65 17.56
CA THR A 431 22.35 -9.35 18.93
C THR A 431 22.63 -10.50 19.88
N GLY A 432 22.68 -10.27 21.20
CA GLY A 432 22.82 -11.35 22.18
C GLY A 432 21.71 -12.40 22.04
N LEU A 433 20.47 -11.97 21.77
CA LEU A 433 19.35 -12.88 21.52
C LEU A 433 19.57 -13.76 20.27
N SER A 434 20.18 -13.24 19.19
CA SER A 434 20.50 -14.07 18.03
C SER A 434 21.59 -15.11 18.33
N VAL A 435 22.61 -14.75 19.11
CA VAL A 435 23.65 -15.70 19.54
C VAL A 435 23.03 -16.78 20.43
N PHE A 436 22.21 -16.39 21.40
CA PHE A 436 21.49 -17.32 22.27
C PHE A 436 20.55 -18.23 21.48
N ARG A 437 19.81 -17.68 20.52
CA ARG A 437 18.93 -18.45 19.64
C ARG A 437 19.71 -19.52 18.89
N ASP A 438 20.88 -19.18 18.34
CA ASP A 438 21.66 -20.11 17.54
C ASP A 438 22.21 -21.29 18.38
N GLU A 439 22.31 -21.13 19.70
CA GLU A 439 22.65 -22.21 20.64
C GLU A 439 21.45 -23.06 21.09
N GLN A 440 20.22 -22.58 20.89
CA GLN A 440 19.01 -23.23 21.37
C GLN A 440 18.27 -23.93 20.21
N GLU A 441 18.28 -25.27 20.18
CA GLU A 441 17.52 -26.10 19.24
C GLU A 441 16.03 -26.21 19.63
N THR A 442 15.34 -25.08 19.74
CA THR A 442 13.93 -25.06 20.12
C THR A 442 13.14 -23.98 19.36
N GLU A 443 11.82 -24.14 19.37
CA GLU A 443 10.87 -23.19 18.78
C GLU A 443 11.08 -21.77 19.31
N TRP A 444 10.85 -20.78 18.45
CA TRP A 444 11.17 -19.37 18.72
C TRP A 444 10.49 -18.81 19.98
N GLN A 445 9.26 -19.26 20.28
CA GLN A 445 8.55 -18.82 21.48
C GLN A 445 9.17 -19.35 22.78
N GLU A 446 9.77 -20.55 22.74
CA GLU A 446 10.50 -21.11 23.87
C GLU A 446 11.85 -20.41 24.04
N VAL A 447 12.53 -20.08 22.94
CA VAL A 447 13.77 -19.27 22.97
C VAL A 447 13.51 -17.93 23.64
N LEU A 448 12.43 -17.22 23.27
CA LEU A 448 12.06 -15.95 23.91
C LEU A 448 11.76 -16.12 25.40
N ARG A 449 10.98 -17.15 25.77
CA ARG A 449 10.65 -17.41 27.19
C ARG A 449 11.90 -17.72 28.02
N ARG A 450 12.83 -18.52 27.48
CA ARG A 450 14.09 -18.85 28.15
C ARG A 450 15.04 -17.66 28.21
N TRP A 451 15.06 -16.83 27.17
CA TRP A 451 15.82 -15.59 27.16
C TRP A 451 15.31 -14.58 28.20
N GLU A 452 13.99 -14.46 28.35
CA GLU A 452 13.38 -13.61 29.38
C GLU A 452 13.63 -14.14 30.80
N ALA A 453 13.65 -15.46 30.97
CA ALA A 453 13.94 -16.12 32.24
C ALA A 453 15.46 -16.17 32.58
N LEU A 454 16.32 -15.80 31.63
CA LEU A 454 17.77 -15.85 31.82
C LEU A 454 18.21 -14.75 32.80
N PRO A 455 19.08 -15.06 33.78
CA PRO A 455 19.69 -14.03 34.62
C PRO A 455 20.44 -13.00 33.79
N GLU A 456 20.38 -11.74 34.21
CA GLU A 456 20.97 -10.62 33.48
C GLU A 456 22.46 -10.83 33.15
N GLU A 457 23.23 -11.40 34.08
CA GLU A 457 24.65 -11.73 33.89
C GLU A 457 24.89 -12.66 32.70
N HIS A 458 23.99 -13.61 32.46
CA HIS A 458 24.09 -14.54 31.35
C HIS A 458 23.69 -13.87 30.03
N ARG A 459 22.68 -12.98 30.06
CA ARG A 459 22.31 -12.18 28.87
C ARG A 459 23.46 -11.27 28.45
N GLN A 460 24.16 -10.69 29.42
CA GLN A 460 25.35 -9.86 29.16
C GLN A 460 26.49 -10.64 28.52
N ALA A 461 26.69 -11.92 28.86
CA ALA A 461 27.68 -12.77 28.21
C ALA A 461 27.34 -13.01 26.72
N TYR A 462 26.06 -13.20 26.39
CA TYR A 462 25.59 -13.31 25.02
C TYR A 462 25.73 -11.99 24.24
N GLU A 463 25.41 -10.85 24.86
CA GLU A 463 25.61 -9.53 24.26
C GLU A 463 27.10 -9.21 24.04
N ALA A 464 27.99 -9.60 24.95
CA ALA A 464 29.43 -9.46 24.78
C ALA A 464 29.94 -10.30 23.59
N THR A 465 29.41 -11.51 23.44
CA THR A 465 29.72 -12.39 22.30
C THR A 465 29.24 -11.78 20.99
N ALA A 466 28.01 -11.24 20.97
CA ALA A 466 27.46 -10.54 19.82
C ALA A 466 28.27 -9.28 19.46
N ALA A 467 28.74 -8.52 20.46
CA ALA A 467 29.59 -7.35 20.27
C ALA A 467 30.93 -7.72 19.63
N THR A 468 31.59 -8.79 20.10
CA THR A 468 32.82 -9.30 19.48
C THR A 468 32.59 -9.76 18.04
N ALA A 469 31.50 -10.46 17.76
CA ALA A 469 31.14 -10.90 16.41
C ALA A 469 30.87 -9.70 15.47
N ASN A 470 30.16 -8.68 15.94
CA ASN A 470 29.95 -7.44 15.21
C ASN A 470 31.26 -6.70 14.93
N ALA A 471 32.17 -6.65 15.91
CA ALA A 471 33.48 -6.02 15.75
C ALA A 471 34.33 -6.75 14.70
N ALA A 472 34.35 -8.08 14.73
CA ALA A 472 35.03 -8.91 13.75
C ALA A 472 34.45 -8.73 12.33
N ALA A 473 33.12 -8.73 12.21
CA ALA A 473 32.44 -8.52 10.93
C ALA A 473 32.72 -7.13 10.34
N ARG A 474 32.76 -6.09 11.19
CA ARG A 474 33.14 -4.73 10.78
C ARG A 474 34.61 -4.63 10.40
N ALA A 475 35.51 -5.32 11.10
CA ALA A 475 36.93 -5.37 10.78
C ALA A 475 37.17 -6.03 9.41
N ALA A 476 36.56 -7.20 9.17
CA ALA A 476 36.66 -7.89 7.89
C ALA A 476 36.06 -7.08 6.72
N PHE A 477 34.95 -6.39 6.95
CA PHE A 477 34.37 -5.46 5.97
C PHE A 477 35.33 -4.31 5.62
N ARG A 478 36.03 -3.73 6.61
CA ARG A 478 37.04 -2.68 6.39
C ARG A 478 38.27 -3.19 5.65
N GLU A 479 38.65 -4.44 5.87
CA GLU A 479 39.80 -5.07 5.20
C GLU A 479 39.48 -5.61 3.81
N GLY A 480 38.22 -5.50 3.34
CA GLY A 480 37.79 -6.05 2.07
C GLY A 480 37.85 -7.59 2.02
N ARG A 481 37.96 -8.26 3.17
CA ARG A 481 37.98 -9.72 3.25
C ARG A 481 36.56 -10.26 3.12
N THR A 482 36.31 -10.97 2.03
CA THR A 482 35.11 -11.78 1.82
C THR A 482 35.23 -13.06 2.64
N PHE A 483 34.41 -13.23 3.68
CA PHE A 483 34.25 -14.53 4.37
C PHE A 483 33.54 -15.57 3.54
#